data_AF-A0A1H9HWK1-F1
#
_entry.id   AF-A0A1H9HWK1-F1
#
_cell.length_a   1.000
_cell.length_b   1.000
_cell.length_c   1.000
_cell.angle_alpha   90.00
_cell.angle_beta   90.00
_cell.angle_gamma   90.00
#
_symmetry.space_group_name_H-M   'P 1'
#
loop_
_entity.id
_entity.type
_entity.pdbx_description
1 polymer ?
#
loop_
_entity_poly.entity_id
_entity_poly.type
_entity_poly.pdbx_seq_one_letter_code
_entity_poly.pdbx_strand_id
1 'polypeptide(L)'
;MTRPRIDPRQAREAHRVISVGRSRFDLAAKPVGVSRRPRRDPRRERAELMVADAGRMRLDRARPSGMAQPLPQREAAAAAPSVRIIENPVFLVLVIADPIENGTLSAVDRQALGAARALAGGEGGVVLCAEALTEVAGRAGADRLITAPAGLSDPETRAVALEELVGLLQPRHVILPETADGGDLARRLAVRLGEPLFAGAEQVSPRGLVRRVRGRQVDQRAMPPRIVTVEPDMVAPHSGIAHEARPLEVDVRWPGAMVTPAERIRPDAASLSLAEADFVAAVGNGISDLEAFRSLVAALGATPGASRMVCDAGLMPRAAQVGASGTVLSADCYLALGIAGAPQHLQGIAGCRHVVAVNTDLHAAMIERAELAIVADAQAVMPAILRLLAEEERQA
;
A
#
# COMPACT_ATOMS: atom_id res chain seq x y z
N MET A 1 -20.30 34.72 -15.82
CA MET A 1 -20.92 35.21 -17.07
C MET A 1 -21.01 34.07 -18.08
N THR A 2 -22.21 33.55 -18.32
CA THR A 2 -22.43 32.38 -19.19
C THR A 2 -22.47 32.79 -20.66
N ARG A 3 -21.52 32.28 -21.48
CA ARG A 3 -21.56 32.43 -22.94
C ARG A 3 -22.91 31.94 -23.49
N PRO A 4 -23.54 32.66 -24.42
CA PRO A 4 -24.81 32.24 -24.99
C PRO A 4 -24.63 30.93 -25.78
N ARG A 5 -25.68 30.09 -25.77
CA ARG A 5 -25.67 28.81 -26.49
C ARG A 5 -25.71 29.08 -27.99
N ILE A 6 -24.81 28.44 -28.75
CA ILE A 6 -24.87 28.43 -30.23
C ILE A 6 -25.69 27.21 -30.64
N ASP A 7 -26.70 27.40 -31.48
CA ASP A 7 -27.47 26.28 -32.05
C ASP A 7 -26.63 25.63 -33.17
N PRO A 8 -26.23 24.35 -33.02
CA PRO A 8 -25.36 23.69 -33.99
C PRO A 8 -26.01 23.50 -35.37
N ARG A 9 -27.35 23.49 -35.48
CA ARG A 9 -28.04 23.38 -36.78
C ARG A 9 -28.01 24.70 -37.52
N GLN A 10 -28.34 25.80 -36.84
CA GLN A 10 -28.29 27.14 -37.43
C GLN A 10 -26.87 27.58 -37.75
N ALA A 11 -25.90 27.25 -36.90
CA ALA A 11 -24.49 27.49 -37.20
C ALA A 11 -24.06 26.75 -38.48
N ARG A 12 -24.47 25.48 -38.62
CA ARG A 12 -24.14 24.67 -39.79
C ARG A 12 -24.83 25.16 -41.07
N GLU A 13 -26.05 25.65 -41.00
CA GLU A 13 -26.72 26.29 -42.15
C GLU A 13 -26.04 27.61 -42.56
N ALA A 14 -25.60 28.42 -41.60
CA ALA A 14 -24.90 29.68 -41.88
C ALA A 14 -23.55 29.50 -42.61
N HIS A 15 -22.93 28.32 -42.46
CA HIS A 15 -21.71 27.96 -43.20
C HIS A 15 -21.98 27.39 -44.60
N ARG A 16 -23.24 27.19 -45.01
CA ARG A 16 -23.59 26.51 -46.26
C ARG A 16 -23.79 27.54 -47.39
N VAL A 17 -22.95 27.47 -48.42
CA VAL A 17 -23.08 28.32 -49.62
C VAL A 17 -23.73 27.50 -50.74
N ILE A 18 -24.86 27.98 -51.24
CA ILE A 18 -25.57 27.35 -52.36
C ILE A 18 -24.93 27.83 -53.67
N SER A 19 -24.22 26.95 -54.35
CA SER A 19 -23.70 27.17 -55.71
C SER A 19 -24.39 26.21 -56.69
N VAL A 20 -24.45 26.55 -57.97
CA VAL A 20 -25.00 25.69 -59.02
C VAL A 20 -24.12 24.42 -59.13
N GLY A 21 -24.56 23.33 -58.51
CA GLY A 21 -23.80 22.09 -58.29
C GLY A 21 -23.85 21.63 -56.82
N ARG A 22 -22.83 20.88 -56.35
CA ARG A 22 -22.74 20.41 -54.95
C ARG A 22 -22.52 21.57 -53.99
N SER A 23 -23.37 21.66 -52.95
CA SER A 23 -23.27 22.68 -51.90
C SER A 23 -21.91 22.63 -51.19
N ARG A 24 -21.25 23.77 -51.05
CA ARG A 24 -19.96 23.92 -50.36
C ARG A 24 -20.15 24.53 -48.97
N PHE A 25 -19.24 24.21 -48.06
CA PHE A 25 -19.18 24.82 -46.73
C PHE A 25 -18.08 25.87 -46.70
N ASP A 26 -18.42 27.11 -46.35
CA ASP A 26 -17.48 28.19 -46.10
C ASP A 26 -17.18 28.28 -44.59
N LEU A 27 -15.96 27.87 -44.23
CA LEU A 27 -15.49 27.84 -42.84
C LEU A 27 -15.09 29.24 -42.32
N ALA A 28 -14.99 30.25 -43.19
CA ALA A 28 -14.68 31.63 -42.80
C ALA A 28 -15.94 32.46 -42.48
N ALA A 29 -17.13 31.99 -42.86
CA ALA A 29 -18.40 32.66 -42.57
C ALA A 29 -18.68 32.69 -41.05
N LYS A 30 -18.98 33.86 -40.47
CA LYS A 30 -19.38 33.96 -39.06
C LYS A 30 -20.89 33.66 -38.91
N PRO A 31 -21.29 32.71 -38.05
CA PRO A 31 -22.70 32.37 -37.89
C PRO A 31 -23.48 33.52 -37.23
N VAL A 32 -24.54 33.98 -37.88
CA VAL A 32 -25.49 34.96 -37.32
C VAL A 32 -26.69 34.21 -36.78
N GLY A 33 -26.73 34.00 -35.47
CA GLY A 33 -27.82 33.27 -34.82
C GLY A 33 -27.47 32.86 -33.39
N VAL A 34 -27.59 33.80 -32.45
CA VAL A 34 -27.33 33.54 -31.03
C VAL A 34 -28.63 33.03 -30.39
N SER A 35 -28.65 31.79 -29.92
CA SER A 35 -29.78 31.30 -29.11
C SER A 35 -29.81 32.07 -27.79
N ARG A 36 -30.95 32.69 -27.45
CA ARG A 36 -31.15 33.46 -26.20
C ARG A 36 -31.16 32.60 -24.92
N ARG A 37 -30.90 31.29 -25.01
CA ARG A 37 -30.87 30.40 -23.84
C ARG A 37 -29.46 30.32 -23.24
N PRO A 38 -29.30 30.57 -21.93
CA PRO A 38 -28.01 30.45 -21.26
C PRO A 38 -27.54 28.99 -21.26
N ARG A 39 -26.21 28.78 -21.31
CA ARG A 39 -25.58 27.47 -21.18
C ARG A 39 -25.75 26.98 -19.74
N ARG A 40 -26.41 25.82 -19.56
CA ARG A 40 -26.57 25.17 -18.26
C ARG A 40 -25.31 24.38 -17.92
N ASP A 41 -24.83 24.51 -16.68
CA ASP A 41 -23.72 23.71 -16.16
C ASP A 41 -24.29 22.48 -15.42
N PRO A 42 -24.17 21.28 -16.00
CA PRO A 42 -24.76 20.07 -15.44
C PRO A 42 -24.13 19.66 -14.10
N ARG A 43 -22.89 20.07 -13.80
CA ARG A 43 -22.26 19.78 -12.50
C ARG A 43 -22.89 20.63 -11.41
N ARG A 44 -23.13 21.90 -11.71
CA ARG A 44 -23.78 22.85 -10.79
C ARG A 44 -25.24 22.47 -10.53
N GLU A 45 -26.02 22.16 -11.57
CA GLU A 45 -27.41 21.71 -11.42
C GLU A 45 -27.50 20.41 -10.60
N ARG A 46 -26.55 19.49 -10.79
CA ARG A 46 -26.51 18.24 -10.01
C ARG A 46 -26.22 18.51 -8.53
N ALA A 47 -25.32 19.43 -8.22
CA ALA A 47 -25.02 19.83 -6.85
C ALA A 47 -26.23 20.49 -6.16
N GLU A 48 -26.98 21.33 -6.89
CA GLU A 48 -28.19 22.01 -6.39
C GLU A 48 -29.35 21.04 -6.08
N LEU A 49 -29.40 19.88 -6.75
CA LEU A 49 -30.40 18.84 -6.53
C LEU A 49 -30.01 17.85 -5.42
N MET A 50 -28.78 17.91 -4.89
CA MET A 50 -28.34 16.96 -3.85
C MET A 50 -28.90 17.33 -2.49
N VAL A 51 -29.59 16.38 -1.86
CA VAL A 51 -30.07 16.49 -0.48
C VAL A 51 -29.37 15.43 0.36
N ALA A 52 -28.82 15.87 1.49
CA ALA A 52 -28.30 14.97 2.51
C ALA A 52 -29.47 14.54 3.41
N ASP A 53 -29.93 13.31 3.25
CA ASP A 53 -30.89 12.68 4.14
C ASP A 53 -30.23 11.46 4.79
N ALA A 54 -30.40 11.34 6.11
CA ALA A 54 -29.82 10.35 7.03
C ALA A 54 -28.90 9.28 6.40
N GLY A 55 -27.67 9.68 6.02
CA GLY A 55 -26.58 8.78 5.63
C GLY A 55 -26.52 8.34 4.16
N ARG A 56 -27.42 8.78 3.26
CA ARG A 56 -27.31 8.50 1.81
C ARG A 56 -27.61 9.73 0.96
N MET A 57 -26.70 10.06 0.04
CA MET A 57 -26.89 11.15 -0.92
C MET A 57 -27.99 10.80 -1.93
N ARG A 58 -28.98 11.69 -2.08
CA ARG A 58 -30.08 11.54 -3.05
C ARG A 58 -30.28 12.82 -3.84
N LEU A 59 -30.79 12.68 -5.08
CA LEU A 59 -31.19 13.80 -5.92
C LEU A 59 -32.69 14.06 -5.75
N ASP A 60 -33.06 15.21 -5.21
CA ASP A 60 -34.46 15.64 -5.11
C ASP A 60 -34.87 16.40 -6.38
N ARG A 61 -35.50 15.68 -7.31
CA ARG A 61 -35.93 16.21 -8.62
C ARG A 61 -37.24 17.02 -8.55
N ALA A 62 -37.88 17.10 -7.38
CA ALA A 62 -39.10 17.89 -7.20
C ALA A 62 -38.84 19.35 -6.85
N ARG A 63 -37.58 19.72 -6.52
CA ARG A 63 -37.20 21.11 -6.23
C ARG A 63 -37.01 21.94 -7.50
N PRO A 64 -37.65 23.12 -7.62
CA PRO A 64 -37.34 24.06 -8.68
C PRO A 64 -35.92 24.61 -8.49
N SER A 65 -35.09 24.53 -9.55
CA SER A 65 -33.73 25.09 -9.56
C SER A 65 -33.80 26.61 -9.41
N GLY A 66 -33.44 27.15 -8.22
CA GLY A 66 -33.47 28.59 -8.00
C GLY A 66 -33.33 29.09 -6.56
N MET A 67 -33.41 28.24 -5.53
CA MET A 67 -33.19 28.68 -4.14
C MET A 67 -32.08 27.86 -3.49
N ALA A 68 -30.86 28.41 -3.54
CA ALA A 68 -29.72 27.88 -2.81
C ALA A 68 -29.86 28.26 -1.33
N GLN A 69 -30.10 27.29 -0.45
CA GLN A 69 -29.57 27.39 0.91
C GLN A 69 -28.17 26.76 0.88
N PRO A 70 -27.12 27.48 1.31
CA PRO A 70 -25.81 26.86 1.46
C PRO A 70 -25.95 25.73 2.48
N LEU A 71 -25.59 24.51 2.07
CA LEU A 71 -25.34 23.44 3.02
C LEU A 71 -24.31 23.97 4.02
N PRO A 72 -24.57 23.93 5.34
CA PRO A 72 -23.57 24.33 6.30
C PRO A 72 -22.34 23.46 6.05
N GLN A 73 -21.25 24.11 5.63
CA GLN A 73 -19.93 23.50 5.63
C GLN A 73 -19.62 23.22 7.09
N ARG A 74 -19.94 22.01 7.52
CA ARG A 74 -19.43 21.49 8.76
C ARG A 74 -17.95 21.28 8.50
N GLU A 75 -17.14 22.28 8.80
CA GLU A 75 -15.74 22.07 9.12
C GLU A 75 -15.77 20.99 10.20
N ALA A 76 -15.47 19.76 9.81
CA ALA A 76 -15.17 18.72 10.75
C ALA A 76 -13.87 19.17 11.40
N ALA A 77 -14.00 19.93 12.50
CA ALA A 77 -12.94 20.05 13.47
C ALA A 77 -12.41 18.63 13.65
N ALA A 78 -11.15 18.41 13.28
CA ALA A 78 -10.51 17.11 13.43
C ALA A 78 -10.60 16.77 14.91
N ALA A 79 -11.58 15.94 15.26
CA ALA A 79 -11.72 15.44 16.61
C ALA A 79 -10.38 14.79 16.93
N ALA A 80 -9.79 15.16 18.08
CA ALA A 80 -8.58 14.52 18.57
C ALA A 80 -8.76 13.01 18.39
N PRO A 81 -7.78 12.29 17.78
CA PRO A 81 -7.96 10.90 17.41
C PRO A 81 -8.43 10.16 18.66
N SER A 82 -9.66 9.68 18.65
CA SER A 82 -10.19 8.92 19.77
C SER A 82 -9.31 7.69 19.89
N VAL A 83 -8.62 7.52 21.01
CA VAL A 83 -7.85 6.30 21.25
C VAL A 83 -8.80 5.32 21.93
N ARG A 84 -8.88 4.09 21.41
CA ARG A 84 -9.67 3.03 22.02
C ARG A 84 -8.87 2.40 23.15
N ILE A 85 -9.45 2.40 24.35
CA ILE A 85 -8.89 1.80 25.55
C ILE A 85 -9.78 0.62 25.97
N ILE A 86 -9.18 -0.54 26.18
CA ILE A 86 -9.85 -1.74 26.71
C ILE A 86 -9.21 -2.07 28.05
N GLU A 87 -9.82 -1.60 29.13
CA GLU A 87 -9.27 -1.79 30.48
C GLU A 87 -9.31 -3.26 30.90
N ASN A 88 -10.49 -3.88 30.81
CA ASN A 88 -10.74 -5.24 31.27
C ASN A 88 -11.26 -6.10 30.11
N PRO A 89 -10.37 -6.66 29.27
CA PRO A 89 -10.77 -7.55 28.20
C PRO A 89 -11.31 -8.87 28.76
N VAL A 90 -12.36 -9.42 28.14
CA VAL A 90 -12.94 -10.72 28.53
C VAL A 90 -11.96 -11.87 28.27
N PHE A 91 -11.11 -11.73 27.27
CA PHE A 91 -10.04 -12.66 26.92
C PHE A 91 -8.95 -11.93 26.13
N LEU A 92 -7.76 -12.52 26.07
CA LEU A 92 -6.64 -11.99 25.30
C LEU A 92 -6.44 -12.77 24.00
N VAL A 93 -6.03 -12.06 22.96
CA VAL A 93 -5.45 -12.60 21.74
C VAL A 93 -4.01 -12.11 21.68
N LEU A 94 -3.06 -13.03 21.73
CA LEU A 94 -1.63 -12.71 21.68
C LEU A 94 -1.18 -12.74 20.22
N VAL A 95 -0.49 -11.69 19.78
CA VAL A 95 0.16 -11.63 18.47
C VAL A 95 1.66 -11.62 18.69
N ILE A 96 2.38 -12.51 18.02
CA ILE A 96 3.85 -12.51 18.02
C ILE A 96 4.29 -11.97 16.68
N ALA A 97 5.00 -10.84 16.69
CA ALA A 97 5.60 -10.30 15.48
C ALA A 97 6.79 -11.15 15.04
N ASP A 98 7.05 -11.15 13.74
CA ASP A 98 8.33 -11.61 13.20
C ASP A 98 9.49 -10.71 13.67
N PRO A 99 10.75 -11.14 13.49
CA PRO A 99 11.91 -10.31 13.77
C PRO A 99 11.79 -8.96 13.05
N ILE A 100 11.85 -7.87 13.82
CA ILE A 100 11.58 -6.53 13.30
C ILE A 100 12.83 -5.95 12.65
N GLU A 101 12.67 -5.46 11.42
CA GLU A 101 13.69 -4.66 10.76
C GLU A 101 13.41 -3.16 11.00
N ASN A 102 14.42 -2.41 11.44
CA ASN A 102 14.38 -0.95 11.66
C ASN A 102 13.28 -0.44 12.63
N GLY A 103 12.76 -1.30 13.51
CA GLY A 103 11.71 -0.95 14.46
C GLY A 103 10.31 -0.84 13.85
N THR A 104 10.09 -1.33 12.62
CA THR A 104 8.79 -1.26 11.94
C THR A 104 8.17 -2.64 11.72
N LEU A 105 6.86 -2.76 11.98
CA LEU A 105 6.08 -3.96 11.70
C LEU A 105 5.95 -4.18 10.20
N SER A 106 6.23 -5.41 9.77
CA SER A 106 6.09 -5.83 8.38
C SER A 106 4.63 -5.79 7.93
N ALA A 107 4.40 -5.92 6.63
CA ALA A 107 3.05 -6.03 6.09
C ALA A 107 2.30 -7.20 6.73
N VAL A 108 2.92 -8.38 6.83
CA VAL A 108 2.28 -9.58 7.38
C VAL A 108 2.02 -9.48 8.89
N ASP A 109 2.87 -8.80 9.67
CA ASP A 109 2.61 -8.52 11.10
C ASP A 109 1.32 -7.69 11.28
N ARG A 110 1.12 -6.69 10.41
CA ARG A 110 -0.10 -5.87 10.42
C ARG A 110 -1.34 -6.68 10.04
N GLN A 111 -1.19 -7.66 9.14
CA GLN A 111 -2.27 -8.61 8.80
C GLN A 111 -2.57 -9.55 9.97
N ALA A 112 -1.55 -10.03 10.70
CA ALA A 112 -1.72 -10.81 11.92
C ALA A 112 -2.45 -10.02 13.02
N LEU A 113 -2.14 -8.74 13.19
CA LEU A 113 -2.89 -7.84 14.07
C LEU A 113 -4.33 -7.62 13.59
N GLY A 114 -4.55 -7.49 12.27
CA GLY A 114 -5.89 -7.44 11.68
C GLY A 114 -6.72 -8.70 11.97
N ALA A 115 -6.11 -9.88 11.82
CA ALA A 115 -6.70 -11.17 12.18
C ALA A 115 -7.03 -11.25 13.67
N ALA A 116 -6.09 -10.84 14.52
CA ALA A 116 -6.29 -10.79 15.97
C ALA A 116 -7.45 -9.88 16.36
N ARG A 117 -7.61 -8.74 15.68
CA ARG A 117 -8.76 -7.84 15.88
C ARG A 117 -10.07 -8.46 15.44
N ALA A 118 -10.08 -9.16 14.32
CA ALA A 118 -11.27 -9.89 13.87
C ALA A 118 -11.71 -10.93 14.91
N LEU A 119 -10.77 -11.62 15.57
CA LEU A 119 -11.08 -12.60 16.63
C LEU A 119 -11.43 -11.96 17.98
N ALA A 120 -10.76 -10.87 18.36
CA ALA A 120 -11.00 -10.15 19.60
C ALA A 120 -12.35 -9.44 19.62
N GLY A 121 -12.82 -8.95 18.46
CA GLY A 121 -14.08 -8.23 18.36
C GLY A 121 -14.11 -6.96 19.22
N GLY A 122 -15.21 -6.74 19.94
CA GLY A 122 -15.38 -5.57 20.80
C GLY A 122 -14.92 -5.73 22.24
N GLU A 123 -14.77 -6.97 22.70
CA GLU A 123 -14.63 -7.34 24.13
C GLU A 123 -13.29 -8.01 24.44
N GLY A 124 -12.59 -8.54 23.44
CA GLY A 124 -11.26 -9.10 23.58
C GLY A 124 -10.16 -8.04 23.49
N GLY A 125 -9.05 -8.28 24.17
CA GLY A 125 -7.84 -7.46 24.09
C GLY A 125 -6.80 -8.11 23.18
N VAL A 126 -6.12 -7.34 22.33
CA VAL A 126 -4.96 -7.85 21.57
C VAL A 126 -3.68 -7.35 22.22
N VAL A 127 -2.82 -8.30 22.55
CA VAL A 127 -1.48 -8.08 23.08
C VAL A 127 -0.49 -8.36 21.96
N LEU A 128 0.35 -7.38 21.62
CA LEU A 128 1.46 -7.57 20.68
C LEU A 128 2.72 -7.87 21.48
N CYS A 129 3.43 -8.95 21.14
CA CYS A 129 4.78 -9.23 21.60
C CYS A 129 5.73 -9.03 20.42
N ALA A 130 6.65 -8.09 20.54
CA ALA A 130 7.56 -7.71 19.47
C ALA A 130 8.85 -7.11 20.05
N GLU A 131 9.93 -7.10 19.27
CA GLU A 131 11.11 -6.27 19.59
C GLU A 131 10.75 -4.77 19.66
N ALA A 132 11.70 -3.94 20.08
CA ALA A 132 11.46 -2.50 20.23
C ALA A 132 10.99 -1.86 18.90
N LEU A 133 9.84 -1.16 18.96
CA LEU A 133 9.23 -0.50 17.82
C LEU A 133 9.54 1.00 17.82
N THR A 134 9.80 1.55 16.63
CA THR A 134 9.88 3.00 16.38
C THR A 134 8.52 3.59 16.05
N GLU A 135 7.57 2.76 15.60
CA GLU A 135 6.20 3.18 15.29
C GLU A 135 5.21 2.95 16.44
N VAL A 136 4.04 3.61 16.34
CA VAL A 136 2.96 3.47 17.34
C VAL A 136 2.13 2.22 17.05
N ALA A 137 2.41 1.12 17.77
CA ALA A 137 1.71 -0.17 17.65
C ALA A 137 0.17 -0.07 17.77
N GLY A 138 -0.33 0.94 18.49
CA GLY A 138 -1.76 1.20 18.65
C GLY A 138 -2.48 1.45 17.32
N ARG A 139 -1.80 2.04 16.33
CA ARG A 139 -2.34 2.25 14.97
C ARG A 139 -2.50 0.94 14.20
N ALA A 140 -1.62 -0.02 14.45
CA ALA A 140 -1.73 -1.36 13.89
C ALA A 140 -2.77 -2.21 14.63
N GLY A 141 -3.37 -1.68 15.69
CA GLY A 141 -4.42 -2.33 16.46
C GLY A 141 -3.88 -3.16 17.61
N ALA A 142 -2.81 -2.78 18.31
CA ALA A 142 -2.45 -3.40 19.59
C ALA A 142 -3.11 -2.66 20.77
N ASP A 143 -3.76 -3.37 21.71
CA ASP A 143 -4.21 -2.74 22.97
C ASP A 143 -3.07 -2.64 23.96
N ARG A 144 -2.20 -3.66 23.96
CA ARG A 144 -1.06 -3.78 24.86
C ARG A 144 0.18 -4.21 24.09
N LEU A 145 1.35 -3.80 24.57
CA LEU A 145 2.64 -4.12 23.98
C LEU A 145 3.55 -4.77 25.01
N ILE A 146 4.11 -5.93 24.67
CA ILE A 146 5.22 -6.58 25.38
C ILE A 146 6.46 -6.39 24.51
N THR A 147 7.50 -5.81 25.08
CA THR A 147 8.78 -5.63 24.39
C THR A 147 9.67 -6.84 24.65
N ALA A 148 9.90 -7.64 23.61
CA ALA A 148 10.84 -8.75 23.62
C ALA A 148 12.30 -8.24 23.50
N PRO A 149 13.28 -8.97 24.07
CA PRO A 149 14.69 -8.66 23.86
C PRO A 149 15.08 -8.71 22.38
N ALA A 150 15.92 -7.78 21.95
CA ALA A 150 16.43 -7.74 20.58
C ALA A 150 17.42 -8.88 20.30
N GLY A 151 17.50 -9.30 19.04
CA GLY A 151 18.54 -10.23 18.58
C GLY A 151 18.30 -11.70 18.97
N LEU A 152 17.10 -12.02 19.45
CA LEU A 152 16.67 -13.39 19.70
C LEU A 152 16.37 -14.08 18.38
N SER A 153 17.39 -14.74 17.85
CA SER A 153 17.37 -15.40 16.55
C SER A 153 17.24 -16.92 16.66
N ASP A 154 17.56 -17.50 17.82
CA ASP A 154 17.42 -18.93 18.08
C ASP A 154 15.94 -19.33 18.23
N PRO A 155 15.39 -20.13 17.30
CA PRO A 155 13.98 -20.50 17.33
C PRO A 155 13.58 -21.28 18.58
N GLU A 156 14.49 -22.09 19.15
CA GLU A 156 14.19 -22.89 20.35
C GLU A 156 14.06 -22.00 21.59
N THR A 157 15.00 -21.07 21.76
CA THR A 157 14.95 -20.07 22.83
C THR A 157 13.66 -19.25 22.77
N ARG A 158 13.26 -18.79 21.58
CA ARG A 158 11.99 -18.06 21.37
C ARG A 158 10.79 -18.92 21.73
N ALA A 159 10.79 -20.21 21.36
CA ALA A 159 9.68 -21.12 21.65
C ALA A 159 9.50 -21.37 23.16
N VAL A 160 10.59 -21.52 23.91
CA VAL A 160 10.56 -21.68 25.38
C VAL A 160 10.01 -20.43 26.07
N ALA A 161 10.51 -19.25 25.68
CA ALA A 161 10.01 -17.99 26.23
C ALA A 161 8.53 -17.75 25.90
N LEU A 162 8.11 -18.11 24.68
CA LEU A 162 6.72 -18.00 24.26
C LEU A 162 5.80 -18.97 24.99
N GLU A 163 6.25 -20.19 25.29
CA GLU A 163 5.52 -21.13 26.14
C GLU A 163 5.26 -20.54 27.53
N GLU A 164 6.28 -19.97 28.17
CA GLU A 164 6.14 -19.29 29.47
C GLU A 164 5.19 -18.09 29.38
N LEU A 165 5.33 -17.25 28.36
CA LEU A 165 4.45 -16.11 28.12
C LEU A 165 2.99 -16.52 27.93
N VAL A 166 2.72 -17.57 27.15
CA VAL A 166 1.36 -18.13 26.98
C VAL A 166 0.84 -18.69 28.31
N GLY A 167 1.70 -19.30 29.12
CA GLY A 167 1.37 -19.76 30.47
C GLY A 167 0.95 -18.62 31.40
N LEU A 168 1.65 -17.48 31.36
CA LEU A 168 1.39 -16.31 32.20
C LEU A 168 0.13 -15.55 31.75
N LEU A 169 -0.06 -15.35 30.45
CA LEU A 169 -1.17 -14.56 29.91
C LEU A 169 -2.46 -15.34 29.71
N GLN A 170 -2.38 -16.68 29.58
CA GLN A 170 -3.51 -17.55 29.21
C GLN A 170 -4.37 -16.98 28.05
N PRO A 171 -3.77 -16.59 26.91
CA PRO A 171 -4.54 -16.05 25.79
C PRO A 171 -5.44 -17.13 25.20
N ARG A 172 -6.60 -16.71 24.69
CA ARG A 172 -7.53 -17.60 23.97
C ARG A 172 -6.96 -18.04 22.63
N HIS A 173 -6.29 -17.11 21.94
CA HIS A 173 -5.65 -17.34 20.66
C HIS A 173 -4.25 -16.73 20.65
N VAL A 174 -3.31 -17.41 20.00
CA VAL A 174 -1.97 -16.95 19.68
C VAL A 174 -1.87 -16.88 18.15
N ILE A 175 -1.56 -15.70 17.62
CA ILE A 175 -1.50 -15.43 16.19
C ILE A 175 -0.06 -15.10 15.81
N LEU A 176 0.45 -15.75 14.76
CA LEU A 176 1.77 -15.47 14.19
C LEU A 176 1.65 -15.30 12.66
N PRO A 177 2.59 -14.61 12.01
CA PRO A 177 2.74 -14.68 10.55
C PRO A 177 3.07 -16.10 10.07
N GLU A 178 2.52 -16.54 8.92
CA GLU A 178 2.97 -17.78 8.24
C GLU A 178 4.21 -17.49 7.38
N THR A 179 5.31 -17.11 8.03
CA THR A 179 6.62 -16.88 7.42
C THR A 179 7.62 -17.98 7.82
N ALA A 180 8.87 -17.87 7.38
CA ALA A 180 9.93 -18.77 7.81
C ALA A 180 10.14 -18.72 9.33
N ASP A 181 10.11 -17.53 9.93
CA ASP A 181 10.30 -17.33 11.37
C ASP A 181 9.02 -17.60 12.17
N GLY A 182 7.92 -16.90 11.86
CA GLY A 182 6.66 -17.00 12.58
C GLY A 182 6.01 -18.37 12.45
N GLY A 183 6.04 -18.97 11.25
CA GLY A 183 5.49 -20.30 11.00
C GLY A 183 6.27 -21.41 11.69
N ASP A 184 7.61 -21.34 11.72
CA ASP A 184 8.43 -22.29 12.49
C ASP A 184 8.13 -22.19 13.99
N LEU A 185 8.12 -20.96 14.53
CA LEU A 185 7.83 -20.70 15.93
C LEU A 185 6.43 -21.20 16.33
N ALA A 186 5.41 -20.98 15.50
CA ALA A 186 4.05 -21.43 15.74
C ALA A 186 3.94 -22.97 15.85
N ARG A 187 4.64 -23.69 14.96
CA ARG A 187 4.66 -25.17 14.96
C ARG A 187 5.38 -25.72 16.17
N ARG A 188 6.51 -25.12 16.56
CA ARG A 188 7.21 -25.48 17.81
C ARG A 188 6.30 -25.27 19.02
N LEU A 189 5.68 -24.11 19.13
CA LEU A 189 4.77 -23.77 20.23
C LEU A 189 3.60 -24.76 20.31
N ALA A 190 3.00 -25.11 19.17
CA ALA A 190 1.88 -26.06 19.12
C ALA A 190 2.25 -27.44 19.68
N VAL A 191 3.44 -27.94 19.32
CA VAL A 191 3.94 -29.21 19.85
C VAL A 191 4.24 -29.12 21.34
N ARG A 192 4.90 -28.04 21.80
CA ARG A 192 5.25 -27.85 23.22
C ARG A 192 4.02 -27.76 24.12
N LEU A 193 3.00 -27.01 23.68
CA LEU A 193 1.75 -26.86 24.42
C LEU A 193 0.79 -28.05 24.26
N GLY A 194 1.00 -28.92 23.26
CA GLY A 194 0.06 -29.98 22.91
C GLY A 194 -1.27 -29.45 22.37
N GLU A 195 -1.26 -28.31 21.68
CA GLU A 195 -2.43 -27.55 21.27
C GLU A 195 -2.61 -27.54 19.74
N PRO A 196 -3.86 -27.45 19.22
CA PRO A 196 -4.10 -27.45 17.79
C PRO A 196 -3.60 -26.16 17.13
N LEU A 197 -3.00 -26.33 15.94
CA LEU A 197 -2.55 -25.26 15.06
C LEU A 197 -3.40 -25.23 13.78
N PHE A 198 -3.90 -24.06 13.41
CA PHE A 198 -4.40 -23.79 12.07
C PHE A 198 -3.39 -22.94 11.30
N ALA A 199 -2.63 -23.58 10.41
CA ALA A 199 -1.57 -22.91 9.67
C ALA A 199 -2.11 -22.24 8.38
N GLY A 200 -1.61 -21.05 8.04
CA GLY A 200 -1.88 -20.35 6.78
C GLY A 200 -3.35 -19.96 6.62
N ALA A 201 -3.93 -19.27 7.61
CA ALA A 201 -5.29 -18.76 7.52
C ALA A 201 -5.38 -17.67 6.45
N GLU A 202 -6.18 -17.92 5.41
CA GLU A 202 -6.46 -16.98 4.32
C GLU A 202 -7.66 -16.07 4.64
N GLN A 203 -8.59 -16.53 5.50
CA GLN A 203 -9.69 -15.71 6.00
C GLN A 203 -9.86 -15.97 7.49
N VAL A 204 -10.06 -14.89 8.25
CA VAL A 204 -10.18 -14.93 9.71
C VAL A 204 -11.46 -14.22 10.13
N SER A 205 -12.28 -14.91 10.92
CA SER A 205 -13.47 -14.34 11.54
C SER A 205 -13.78 -15.06 12.85
N PRO A 206 -14.61 -14.47 13.73
CA PRO A 206 -15.12 -15.16 14.92
C PRO A 206 -15.89 -16.46 14.60
N ARG A 207 -16.42 -16.59 13.38
CA ARG A 207 -17.23 -17.74 12.94
C ARG A 207 -16.38 -18.89 12.37
N GLY A 208 -15.09 -18.67 12.19
CA GLY A 208 -14.19 -19.67 11.61
C GLY A 208 -13.07 -19.07 10.79
N LEU A 209 -12.10 -19.93 10.56
CA LEU A 209 -10.94 -19.73 9.70
C LEU A 209 -11.14 -20.49 8.40
N VAL A 210 -10.58 -19.96 7.31
CA VAL A 210 -10.57 -20.61 6.00
C VAL A 210 -9.16 -20.60 5.43
N ARG A 211 -8.75 -21.69 4.80
CA ARG A 211 -7.57 -21.76 3.92
C ARG A 211 -7.85 -22.67 2.74
N ARG A 212 -7.12 -22.51 1.63
CA ARG A 212 -7.22 -23.45 0.53
C ARG A 212 -6.19 -24.57 0.64
N VAL A 213 -6.64 -25.79 0.42
CA VAL A 213 -5.81 -27.01 0.47
C VAL A 213 -5.90 -27.77 -0.85
N ARG A 214 -5.11 -28.85 -0.98
CA ARG A 214 -5.07 -29.72 -2.18
C ARG A 214 -4.86 -28.93 -3.48
N GLY A 215 -3.77 -28.17 -3.55
CA GLY A 215 -3.47 -27.34 -4.72
C GLY A 215 -4.49 -26.22 -4.93
N ARG A 216 -5.00 -25.66 -3.83
CA ARG A 216 -6.00 -24.59 -3.78
C ARG A 216 -7.41 -24.96 -4.29
N GLN A 217 -7.71 -26.25 -4.48
CA GLN A 217 -8.98 -26.71 -5.04
C GLN A 217 -10.12 -26.83 -4.01
N VAL A 218 -9.77 -26.92 -2.72
CA VAL A 218 -10.74 -27.16 -1.64
C VAL A 218 -10.54 -26.13 -0.53
N ASP A 219 -11.63 -25.53 -0.05
CA ASP A 219 -11.62 -24.69 1.13
C ASP A 219 -11.74 -25.57 2.39
N GLN A 220 -10.71 -25.56 3.24
CA GLN A 220 -10.78 -26.13 4.58
C GLN A 220 -11.30 -25.06 5.54
N ARG A 221 -12.28 -25.42 6.37
CA ARG A 221 -12.86 -24.55 7.39
C ARG A 221 -12.69 -25.16 8.77
N ALA A 222 -12.38 -24.33 9.76
CA ALA A 222 -12.31 -24.74 11.17
C ALA A 222 -12.72 -23.60 12.10
N MET A 223 -13.16 -23.92 13.31
CA MET A 223 -13.23 -22.90 14.38
C MET A 223 -11.80 -22.47 14.74
N PRO A 224 -11.57 -21.21 15.15
CA PRO A 224 -10.23 -20.74 15.50
C PRO A 224 -9.67 -21.55 16.69
N PRO A 225 -8.58 -22.31 16.51
CA PRO A 225 -7.93 -23.03 17.60
C PRO A 225 -7.09 -22.08 18.47
N ARG A 226 -6.35 -22.64 19.43
CA ARG A 226 -5.47 -21.84 20.30
C ARG A 226 -4.33 -21.18 19.54
N ILE A 227 -3.79 -21.81 18.49
CA ILE A 227 -2.67 -21.25 17.72
C ILE A 227 -3.06 -21.15 16.24
N VAL A 228 -2.86 -19.98 15.65
CA VAL A 228 -3.19 -19.69 14.26
C VAL A 228 -2.01 -18.98 13.62
N THR A 229 -1.70 -19.31 12.38
CA THR A 229 -0.84 -18.47 11.56
C THR A 229 -1.62 -17.85 10.41
N VAL A 230 -1.21 -16.66 9.98
CA VAL A 230 -1.89 -15.88 8.94
C VAL A 230 -1.08 -15.91 7.66
N GLU A 231 -1.74 -16.30 6.56
CA GLU A 231 -1.13 -16.33 5.23
C GLU A 231 -0.85 -14.89 4.75
N PRO A 232 0.36 -14.59 4.25
CA PRO A 232 0.69 -13.27 3.71
C PRO A 232 -0.28 -12.84 2.59
N ASP A 233 -0.68 -11.57 2.66
CA ASP A 233 -1.55 -10.86 1.70
C ASP A 233 -2.98 -11.38 1.58
N MET A 234 -3.42 -12.20 2.53
CA MET A 234 -4.76 -12.77 2.53
C MET A 234 -5.72 -12.12 3.54
N VAL A 235 -5.19 -11.48 4.58
CA VAL A 235 -6.00 -10.81 5.61
C VAL A 235 -5.75 -9.31 5.59
N ALA A 236 -6.82 -8.51 5.68
CA ALA A 236 -6.67 -7.06 5.73
C ALA A 236 -6.04 -6.61 7.07
N PRO A 237 -5.08 -5.67 7.06
CA PRO A 237 -4.57 -5.07 8.29
C PRO A 237 -5.65 -4.23 8.99
N HIS A 238 -5.47 -3.98 10.29
CA HIS A 238 -6.37 -3.08 11.03
C HIS A 238 -6.34 -1.66 10.46
N SER A 239 -7.52 -1.13 10.13
CA SER A 239 -7.70 0.24 9.63
C SER A 239 -8.68 1.05 10.47
N GLY A 240 -9.01 0.57 11.67
CA GLY A 240 -9.97 1.21 12.57
C GLY A 240 -9.34 2.32 13.41
N ILE A 241 -10.06 2.67 14.46
CA ILE A 241 -9.59 3.62 15.47
C ILE A 241 -8.29 3.09 16.10
N ALA A 242 -7.33 3.98 16.39
CA ALA A 242 -6.09 3.61 17.05
C ALA A 242 -6.36 3.15 18.49
N HIS A 243 -5.58 2.18 18.95
CA HIS A 243 -5.64 1.66 20.31
C HIS A 243 -4.50 2.23 21.17
N GLU A 244 -4.58 2.07 22.49
CA GLU A 244 -3.60 2.65 23.42
C GLU A 244 -2.20 2.05 23.26
N ALA A 245 -2.08 0.76 22.94
CA ALA A 245 -0.82 0.01 22.98
C ALA A 245 -0.06 0.20 24.30
N ARG A 246 -0.78 0.14 25.42
CA ARG A 246 -0.21 0.30 26.77
C ARG A 246 0.90 -0.74 27.02
N PRO A 247 2.10 -0.35 27.47
CA PRO A 247 3.13 -1.31 27.86
C PRO A 247 2.59 -2.30 28.89
N LEU A 248 2.87 -3.58 28.67
CA LEU A 248 2.53 -4.67 29.57
C LEU A 248 3.82 -5.34 29.99
N GLU A 249 4.27 -5.01 31.20
CA GLU A 249 5.43 -5.64 31.82
C GLU A 249 5.07 -7.07 32.23
N VAL A 250 5.74 -8.05 31.61
CA VAL A 250 5.62 -9.46 31.94
C VAL A 250 7.02 -10.00 32.15
N ASP A 251 7.27 -10.56 33.33
CA ASP A 251 8.55 -11.21 33.65
C ASP A 251 8.61 -12.59 32.97
N VAL A 252 9.10 -12.61 31.73
CA VAL A 252 9.32 -13.82 30.94
C VAL A 252 10.81 -14.12 30.93
N ARG A 253 11.19 -15.37 31.19
CA ARG A 253 12.58 -15.79 31.09
C ARG A 253 12.92 -16.06 29.63
N TRP A 254 14.05 -15.51 29.21
CA TRP A 254 14.62 -15.72 27.90
C TRP A 254 15.88 -16.55 28.07
N PRO A 255 15.84 -17.86 27.76
CA PRO A 255 17.02 -18.71 27.84
C PRO A 255 18.18 -18.19 26.98
N GLY A 256 19.40 -18.62 27.28
CA GLY A 256 20.53 -18.34 26.41
C GLY A 256 20.38 -19.04 25.07
N ALA A 257 20.71 -18.34 23.98
CA ALA A 257 20.66 -18.90 22.64
C ALA A 257 21.58 -20.12 22.50
N MET A 258 21.05 -21.23 21.98
CA MET A 258 21.86 -22.40 21.62
C MET A 258 22.48 -22.27 20.23
N VAL A 259 21.84 -21.48 19.36
CA VAL A 259 22.31 -21.16 18.01
C VAL A 259 22.56 -19.66 17.92
N THR A 260 23.77 -19.28 17.53
CA THR A 260 24.12 -17.88 17.28
C THR A 260 24.27 -17.68 15.78
N PRO A 261 23.52 -16.75 15.16
CA PRO A 261 23.75 -16.40 13.76
C PRO A 261 25.16 -15.86 13.59
N ALA A 262 25.88 -16.35 12.58
CA ALA A 262 27.19 -15.82 12.25
C ALA A 262 27.07 -14.48 11.52
N GLU A 263 26.40 -14.48 10.37
CA GLU A 263 26.21 -13.29 9.54
C GLU A 263 24.89 -13.44 8.76
N ARG A 264 24.09 -12.37 8.70
CA ARG A 264 22.93 -12.30 7.81
C ARG A 264 23.37 -11.71 6.48
N ILE A 265 23.59 -12.56 5.49
CA ILE A 265 23.96 -12.14 4.14
C ILE A 265 22.69 -11.70 3.41
N ARG A 266 22.56 -10.40 3.14
CA ARG A 266 21.49 -9.89 2.27
C ARG A 266 21.84 -10.21 0.81
N PRO A 267 20.86 -10.61 -0.02
CA PRO A 267 21.08 -10.70 -1.45
C PRO A 267 21.56 -9.35 -1.99
N ASP A 268 22.53 -9.34 -2.89
CA ASP A 268 22.86 -8.13 -3.63
C ASP A 268 21.64 -7.76 -4.47
N ALA A 269 21.01 -6.61 -4.18
CA ALA A 269 19.84 -6.13 -4.90
C ALA A 269 20.12 -5.98 -6.41
N ALA A 270 21.37 -5.72 -6.81
CA ALA A 270 21.76 -5.67 -8.21
C ALA A 270 21.77 -7.04 -8.90
N SER A 271 21.82 -8.13 -8.12
CA SER A 271 21.80 -9.51 -8.60
C SER A 271 20.40 -10.14 -8.63
N LEU A 272 19.41 -9.50 -7.99
CA LEU A 272 18.03 -9.98 -7.98
C LEU A 272 17.41 -9.95 -9.37
N SER A 273 16.57 -10.94 -9.66
CA SER A 273 15.67 -10.87 -10.81
C SER A 273 14.70 -9.72 -10.62
N LEU A 274 14.44 -8.94 -11.67
CA LEU A 274 13.42 -7.88 -11.63
C LEU A 274 12.04 -8.39 -11.17
N ALA A 275 11.71 -9.66 -11.39
CA ALA A 275 10.43 -10.24 -10.98
C ALA A 275 10.30 -10.42 -9.45
N GLU A 276 11.43 -10.47 -8.74
CA GLU A 276 11.51 -10.73 -7.29
C GLU A 276 11.98 -9.48 -6.51
N ALA A 277 12.23 -8.38 -7.21
CA ALA A 277 12.77 -7.18 -6.62
C ALA A 277 11.68 -6.34 -5.94
N ASP A 278 11.85 -6.08 -4.64
CA ASP A 278 10.93 -5.23 -3.86
C ASP A 278 11.15 -3.74 -4.15
N PHE A 279 12.37 -3.34 -4.51
CA PHE A 279 12.70 -1.97 -4.91
C PHE A 279 13.46 -1.97 -6.23
N VAL A 280 12.83 -1.37 -7.25
CA VAL A 280 13.43 -1.23 -8.58
C VAL A 280 13.66 0.25 -8.90
N ALA A 281 14.88 0.60 -9.26
CA ALA A 281 15.22 1.91 -9.82
C ALA A 281 15.51 1.75 -11.31
N ALA A 282 14.78 2.47 -12.15
CA ALA A 282 14.76 2.25 -13.58
C ALA A 282 15.11 3.50 -14.39
N VAL A 283 15.92 3.28 -15.42
CA VAL A 283 16.43 4.35 -16.29
C VAL A 283 15.69 4.42 -17.63
N GLY A 284 15.30 5.63 -18.03
CA GLY A 284 14.68 5.93 -19.30
C GLY A 284 15.63 6.58 -20.31
N ASN A 285 15.11 6.83 -21.51
CA ASN A 285 15.88 7.46 -22.60
C ASN A 285 16.30 8.91 -22.28
N GLY A 286 15.71 9.54 -21.26
CA GLY A 286 16.10 10.89 -20.81
C GLY A 286 17.43 10.93 -20.04
N ILE A 287 18.05 9.79 -19.74
CA ILE A 287 19.28 9.71 -18.95
C ILE A 287 20.46 9.35 -19.86
N SER A 288 21.52 10.13 -19.77
CA SER A 288 22.78 9.86 -20.46
C SER A 288 23.90 9.42 -19.50
N ASP A 289 23.84 9.83 -18.23
CA ASP A 289 24.83 9.45 -17.22
C ASP A 289 24.43 8.15 -16.51
N LEU A 290 24.80 7.02 -17.12
CA LEU A 290 24.55 5.70 -16.55
C LEU A 290 25.48 5.38 -15.37
N GLU A 291 26.59 6.08 -15.22
CA GLU A 291 27.51 5.88 -14.10
C GLU A 291 26.92 6.47 -12.82
N ALA A 292 26.38 7.68 -12.90
CA ALA A 292 25.59 8.28 -11.83
C ALA A 292 24.38 7.42 -11.47
N PHE A 293 23.68 6.87 -12.47
CA PHE A 293 22.58 5.92 -12.24
C PHE A 293 23.05 4.68 -11.47
N ARG A 294 24.12 4.00 -11.91
CA ARG A 294 24.63 2.80 -11.22
C ARG A 294 25.04 3.10 -9.78
N SER A 295 25.69 4.24 -9.56
CA SER A 295 26.08 4.68 -8.21
C SER A 295 24.86 4.90 -7.32
N LEU A 296 23.82 5.55 -7.86
CA LEU A 296 22.56 5.75 -7.15
C LEU A 296 21.86 4.42 -6.83
N VAL A 297 21.76 3.50 -7.80
CA VAL A 297 21.14 2.19 -7.59
C VAL A 297 21.85 1.41 -6.49
N ALA A 298 23.19 1.40 -6.50
CA ALA A 298 23.99 0.74 -5.49
C ALA A 298 23.78 1.36 -4.09
N ALA A 299 23.82 2.69 -3.99
CA ALA A 299 23.61 3.39 -2.72
C ALA A 299 22.19 3.20 -2.18
N LEU A 300 21.20 3.06 -3.06
CA LEU A 300 19.80 2.79 -2.69
C LEU A 300 19.53 1.32 -2.36
N GLY A 301 20.45 0.40 -2.66
CA GLY A 301 20.19 -1.04 -2.59
C GLY A 301 19.02 -1.46 -3.48
N ALA A 302 18.84 -0.82 -4.64
CA ALA A 302 17.76 -1.12 -5.57
C ALA A 302 18.21 -2.10 -6.66
N THR A 303 17.27 -2.81 -7.27
CA THR A 303 17.53 -3.60 -8.48
C THR A 303 17.47 -2.69 -9.72
N PRO A 304 18.49 -2.69 -10.60
CA PRO A 304 18.53 -1.82 -11.76
C PRO A 304 17.56 -2.28 -12.86
N GLY A 305 16.60 -1.43 -13.21
CA GLY A 305 15.71 -1.57 -14.35
C GLY A 305 16.02 -0.57 -15.47
N ALA A 306 15.40 -0.78 -16.64
CA ALA A 306 15.54 0.11 -17.79
C ALA A 306 14.29 0.05 -18.69
N SER A 307 14.01 1.16 -19.36
CA SER A 307 13.02 1.18 -20.44
C SER A 307 13.53 0.43 -21.66
N ARG A 308 12.61 -0.09 -22.49
CA ARG A 308 12.97 -0.76 -23.75
C ARG A 308 13.90 0.06 -24.64
N MET A 309 13.71 1.37 -24.73
CA MET A 309 14.57 2.25 -25.54
C MET A 309 16.04 2.19 -25.12
N VAL A 310 16.30 2.14 -23.81
CA VAL A 310 17.66 2.04 -23.25
C VAL A 310 18.25 0.65 -23.50
N CYS A 311 17.46 -0.41 -23.34
CA CYS A 311 17.91 -1.78 -23.62
C CYS A 311 18.18 -2.00 -25.12
N ASP A 312 17.30 -1.52 -25.99
CA ASP A 312 17.45 -1.62 -27.44
C ASP A 312 18.65 -0.80 -27.95
N ALA A 313 19.03 0.28 -27.24
CA ALA A 313 20.26 1.04 -27.50
C ALA A 313 21.54 0.35 -26.99
N GLY A 314 21.44 -0.82 -26.33
CA GLY A 314 22.58 -1.55 -25.78
C GLY A 314 23.19 -0.95 -24.52
N LEU A 315 22.53 0.05 -23.93
CA LEU A 315 23.00 0.77 -22.74
C LEU A 315 22.75 -0.02 -21.44
N MET A 316 21.74 -0.88 -21.44
CA MET A 316 21.37 -1.77 -20.34
C MET A 316 21.03 -3.16 -20.89
N PRO A 317 21.24 -4.24 -20.11
CA PRO A 317 20.95 -5.59 -20.57
C PRO A 317 19.45 -5.81 -20.78
N ARG A 318 19.08 -6.73 -21.69
CA ARG A 318 17.67 -7.11 -21.92
C ARG A 318 16.96 -7.62 -20.66
N ALA A 319 17.69 -8.26 -19.74
CA ALA A 319 17.18 -8.72 -18.46
C ALA A 319 16.70 -7.57 -17.55
N ALA A 320 17.22 -6.35 -17.74
CA ALA A 320 16.80 -5.16 -17.02
C ALA A 320 15.56 -4.48 -17.65
N GLN A 321 15.03 -5.00 -18.75
CA GLN A 321 13.94 -4.35 -19.47
C GLN A 321 12.61 -4.46 -18.70
N VAL A 322 12.01 -3.33 -18.36
CA VAL A 322 10.69 -3.24 -17.74
C VAL A 322 9.61 -2.94 -18.79
N GLY A 323 8.45 -3.57 -18.67
CA GLY A 323 7.29 -3.34 -19.54
C GLY A 323 6.63 -4.63 -20.03
N ALA A 324 5.53 -4.50 -20.77
CA ALA A 324 4.72 -5.62 -21.27
C ALA A 324 5.49 -6.63 -22.15
N SER A 325 6.62 -6.21 -22.74
CA SER A 325 7.51 -7.08 -23.54
C SER A 325 8.83 -7.42 -22.84
N GLY A 326 8.98 -6.97 -21.59
CA GLY A 326 10.08 -7.31 -20.69
C GLY A 326 9.51 -7.93 -19.42
N THR A 327 10.06 -7.56 -18.27
CA THR A 327 9.56 -8.02 -16.97
C THR A 327 8.38 -7.17 -16.51
N VAL A 328 7.33 -7.85 -16.04
CA VAL A 328 6.21 -7.24 -15.31
C VAL A 328 6.53 -7.29 -13.83
N LEU A 329 6.42 -6.14 -13.16
CA LEU A 329 6.84 -5.91 -11.78
C LEU A 329 5.64 -5.85 -10.83
N SER A 330 5.83 -6.43 -9.66
CA SER A 330 4.98 -6.28 -8.46
C SER A 330 5.79 -5.75 -7.28
N ALA A 331 6.78 -4.89 -7.55
CA ALA A 331 7.66 -4.30 -6.55
C ALA A 331 6.88 -3.39 -5.57
N ASP A 332 7.35 -3.31 -4.33
CA ASP A 332 6.83 -2.36 -3.35
C ASP A 332 7.12 -0.90 -3.77
N CYS A 333 8.29 -0.64 -4.36
CA CYS A 333 8.68 0.67 -4.84
C CYS A 333 9.31 0.62 -6.25
N TYR A 334 8.90 1.54 -7.11
CA TYR A 334 9.43 1.74 -8.44
C TYR A 334 9.87 3.20 -8.64
N LEU A 335 11.19 3.44 -8.74
CA LEU A 335 11.76 4.75 -9.03
C LEU A 335 12.04 4.89 -10.54
N ALA A 336 11.27 5.73 -11.23
CA ALA A 336 11.39 5.98 -12.65
C ALA A 336 12.21 7.26 -12.94
N LEU A 337 13.40 7.12 -13.52
CA LEU A 337 14.30 8.23 -13.86
C LEU A 337 14.28 8.49 -15.37
N GLY A 338 13.70 9.61 -15.80
CA GLY A 338 13.68 9.99 -17.21
C GLY A 338 12.84 9.08 -18.11
N ILE A 339 11.81 8.43 -17.56
CA ILE A 339 10.89 7.54 -18.29
C ILE A 339 9.59 8.29 -18.61
N ALA A 340 9.19 8.33 -19.88
CA ALA A 340 7.97 9.01 -20.32
C ALA A 340 6.67 8.26 -19.93
N GLY A 341 6.72 6.94 -19.79
CA GLY A 341 5.56 6.10 -19.44
C GLY A 341 4.70 5.69 -20.64
N ALA A 342 5.32 5.13 -21.69
CA ALA A 342 4.54 4.51 -22.78
C ALA A 342 3.58 3.44 -22.21
N PRO A 343 2.39 3.21 -22.79
CA PRO A 343 1.39 2.29 -22.25
C PRO A 343 1.95 0.89 -21.94
N GLN A 344 2.86 0.38 -22.78
CA GLN A 344 3.52 -0.91 -22.58
C GLN A 344 4.43 -0.91 -21.35
N HIS A 345 5.11 0.22 -21.07
CA HIS A 345 5.92 0.36 -19.87
C HIS A 345 5.03 0.41 -18.62
N LEU A 346 3.96 1.20 -18.67
CA LEU A 346 2.99 1.33 -17.57
C LEU A 346 2.30 0.00 -17.23
N GLN A 347 1.97 -0.81 -18.23
CA GLN A 347 1.46 -2.16 -18.02
C GLN A 347 2.43 -3.03 -17.22
N GLY A 348 3.74 -2.87 -17.47
CA GLY A 348 4.78 -3.60 -16.75
C GLY A 348 4.94 -3.18 -15.29
N ILE A 349 4.43 -2.02 -14.88
CA ILE A 349 4.51 -1.53 -13.50
C ILE A 349 3.12 -1.36 -12.85
N ALA A 350 2.08 -1.93 -13.46
CA ALA A 350 0.71 -1.80 -12.98
C ALA A 350 0.53 -2.41 -11.59
N GLY A 351 1.31 -3.44 -11.25
CA GLY A 351 1.31 -4.09 -9.93
C GLY A 351 2.24 -3.45 -8.91
N CYS A 352 3.02 -2.41 -9.27
CA CYS A 352 3.90 -1.75 -8.31
C CYS A 352 3.08 -0.93 -7.31
N ARG A 353 3.37 -1.09 -6.02
CA ARG A 353 2.60 -0.45 -4.95
C ARG A 353 2.86 1.05 -4.86
N HIS A 354 4.13 1.45 -4.94
CA HIS A 354 4.57 2.84 -4.96
C HIS A 354 5.41 3.11 -6.20
N VAL A 355 5.14 4.22 -6.87
CA VAL A 355 5.81 4.73 -8.06
C VAL A 355 6.26 6.15 -7.78
N VAL A 356 7.57 6.35 -7.85
CA VAL A 356 8.21 7.66 -7.78
C VAL A 356 8.74 7.99 -9.17
N ALA A 357 8.44 9.18 -9.68
CA ALA A 357 8.87 9.58 -11.03
C ALA A 357 9.67 10.86 -11.01
N VAL A 358 10.80 10.87 -11.73
CA VAL A 358 11.60 12.05 -12.01
C VAL A 358 11.61 12.27 -13.52
N ASN A 359 11.01 13.37 -13.97
CA ASN A 359 10.94 13.70 -15.38
C ASN A 359 10.91 15.21 -15.58
N THR A 360 11.54 15.72 -16.63
CA THR A 360 11.45 17.14 -17.00
C THR A 360 10.07 17.52 -17.53
N ASP A 361 9.34 16.57 -18.10
CA ASP A 361 7.99 16.78 -18.65
C ASP A 361 6.90 16.47 -17.60
N LEU A 362 6.23 17.53 -17.12
CA LEU A 362 5.08 17.44 -16.21
C LEU A 362 3.90 16.67 -16.82
N HIS A 363 3.83 16.56 -18.15
CA HIS A 363 2.76 15.88 -18.87
C HIS A 363 3.10 14.44 -19.26
N ALA A 364 4.26 13.93 -18.83
CA ALA A 364 4.61 12.53 -19.03
C ALA A 364 3.60 11.61 -18.33
N ALA A 365 3.15 10.54 -19.01
CA ALA A 365 2.21 9.59 -18.43
C ALA A 365 2.78 8.86 -17.20
N MET A 366 4.11 8.76 -17.08
CA MET A 366 4.76 8.26 -15.87
C MET A 366 4.54 9.18 -14.66
N ILE A 367 4.50 10.50 -14.86
CA ILE A 367 4.22 11.47 -13.80
C ILE A 367 2.77 11.32 -13.33
N GLU A 368 1.83 11.10 -14.25
CA GLU A 368 0.42 10.83 -13.90
C GLU A 368 0.26 9.54 -13.08
N ARG A 369 1.07 8.52 -13.35
CA ARG A 369 1.06 7.25 -12.61
C ARG A 369 1.68 7.35 -11.22
N ALA A 370 2.60 8.29 -10.99
CA ALA A 370 3.39 8.34 -9.77
C ALA A 370 2.62 8.91 -8.57
N GLU A 371 2.79 8.32 -7.39
CA GLU A 371 2.30 8.93 -6.14
C GLU A 371 3.20 10.09 -5.69
N LEU A 372 4.49 10.06 -6.08
CA LEU A 372 5.45 11.14 -5.88
C LEU A 372 6.13 11.49 -7.22
N ALA A 373 6.00 12.74 -7.64
CA ALA A 373 6.59 13.23 -8.88
C ALA A 373 7.54 14.40 -8.63
N ILE A 374 8.73 14.34 -9.22
CA ILE A 374 9.74 15.40 -9.23
C ILE A 374 9.89 15.90 -10.66
N VAL A 375 9.47 17.14 -10.91
CA VAL A 375 9.60 17.77 -12.23
C VAL A 375 10.92 18.51 -12.32
N ALA A 376 11.97 17.77 -12.67
CA ALA A 376 13.33 18.27 -12.80
C ALA A 376 14.15 17.37 -13.73
N ASP A 377 15.35 17.84 -14.10
CA ASP A 377 16.32 17.01 -14.78
C ASP A 377 16.85 15.94 -13.83
N ALA A 378 16.59 14.68 -14.17
CA ALA A 378 17.04 13.53 -13.40
C ALA A 378 18.57 13.46 -13.28
N GLN A 379 19.32 14.01 -14.24
CA GLN A 379 20.79 14.11 -14.17
C GLN A 379 21.25 15.00 -13.01
N ALA A 380 20.45 15.99 -12.59
CA ALA A 380 20.72 16.81 -11.42
C ALA A 380 20.16 16.18 -10.13
N VAL A 381 19.06 15.44 -10.23
CA VAL A 381 18.41 14.80 -9.08
C VAL A 381 19.20 13.61 -8.55
N MET A 382 19.72 12.75 -9.43
CA MET A 382 20.51 11.57 -9.03
C MET A 382 21.69 11.92 -8.08
N PRO A 383 22.59 12.86 -8.42
CA PRO A 383 23.69 13.23 -7.51
C PRO A 383 23.20 13.94 -6.24
N ALA A 384 22.08 14.65 -6.29
CA ALA A 384 21.49 15.27 -5.10
C ALA A 384 21.01 14.21 -4.09
N ILE A 385 20.37 13.13 -4.57
CA ILE A 385 19.95 12.01 -3.73
C ILE A 385 21.18 11.33 -3.11
N LEU A 386 22.20 11.01 -3.93
CA LEU A 386 23.45 10.41 -3.45
C LEU A 386 24.11 11.20 -2.32
N ARG A 387 24.16 12.53 -2.46
CA ARG A 387 24.71 13.40 -1.42
C ARG A 387 23.90 13.33 -0.12
N LEU A 388 22.58 13.30 -0.19
CA LEU A 388 21.71 13.21 0.98
C LEU A 388 21.86 11.86 1.70
N LEU A 389 21.94 10.75 0.94
CA LEU A 389 22.19 9.42 1.50
C LEU A 389 23.53 9.38 2.27
N ALA A 390 24.59 9.94 1.69
CA ALA A 390 25.89 10.02 2.36
C ALA A 390 25.89 10.95 3.59
N GLU A 391 24.99 11.94 3.65
CA GLU A 391 24.80 12.77 4.85
C GLU A 391 24.06 12.02 5.95
N GLU A 392 23.04 11.22 5.62
CA GLU A 392 22.32 10.35 6.58
C GLU A 392 23.22 9.25 7.14
N GLU A 393 24.01 8.57 6.31
CA GLU A 393 24.96 7.53 6.78
C GLU A 393 26.02 8.06 7.74
N ARG A 394 26.34 9.36 7.69
CA ARG A 394 27.28 9.99 8.64
C ARG A 394 26.63 10.42 9.95
N GLN A 395 25.29 10.47 9.99
CA GLN A 395 24.52 10.87 11.16
C GLN A 395 23.96 9.66 11.93
N ALA A 396 23.80 8.52 11.25
CA ALA A 396 23.57 7.20 11.86
C ALA A 396 24.85 6.62 12.45
#